data_AF-A0A961RA06-F1
#
_entry.id   AF-A0A961RA06-F1
#
_cell.length_a   1.000
_cell.length_b   1.000
_cell.length_c   1.000
_cell.angle_alpha   90.00
_cell.angle_beta   90.00
_cell.angle_gamma   90.00
#
_symmetry.space_group_name_H-M   'P 1'
#
loop_
_entity.id
_entity.type
_entity.pdbx_description
1 polymer ?
#
loop_
_entity_poly.entity_id
_entity_poly.type
_entity_poly.pdbx_seq_one_letter_code
_entity_poly.pdbx_strand_id
1 'polypeptide(L)'
;MSKGRVNPAFHLKDQGITDLGHVAYNLKMPGLIHDAMRADEAHMGKGGTVLVSTGKHTGRSPKDKFVVRTPGVEDTIWWENNSPMEPEAFDRLEADMLEHIKGRDFWVQDLYGGADPAYRLNVRMVTELAWHALFIRHMLRRPPREELDDFVAEFTVINSPSFKADPKKHGCRSETVIAINFEKKRVLIGGTEYAGENKKAVFTLLNYLLPEQGVMPMHCSANHAPHNPVDTAIFFGLS
;
A
#
# COMPACT_ATOMS: atom_id res chain seq x y z
N MET A 1 18.48 10.49 -9.11
CA MET A 1 19.07 10.80 -7.79
C MET A 1 17.99 10.56 -6.73
N SER A 2 18.31 9.88 -5.64
CA SER A 2 17.37 9.68 -4.53
C SER A 2 17.43 10.86 -3.55
N LYS A 3 16.29 11.21 -2.96
CA LYS A 3 16.15 12.26 -1.94
C LYS A 3 15.38 11.71 -0.74
N GLY A 4 15.74 12.14 0.47
CA GLY A 4 14.97 11.84 1.69
C GLY A 4 15.71 10.97 2.69
N ARG A 5 14.97 10.43 3.67
CA ARG A 5 15.52 9.57 4.75
C ARG A 5 14.95 8.17 4.61
N VAL A 6 15.81 7.17 4.70
CA VAL A 6 15.47 5.75 4.60
C VAL A 6 16.63 4.97 5.20
N ASN A 7 16.35 3.76 5.69
CA ASN A 7 17.36 2.85 6.18
C ASN A 7 18.45 2.64 5.10
N PRO A 8 19.72 3.02 5.39
CA PRO A 8 20.81 2.94 4.42
C PRO A 8 21.20 1.50 4.05
N ALA A 9 20.82 0.52 4.86
CA ALA A 9 21.03 -0.91 4.62
C ALA A 9 19.82 -1.60 3.96
N PHE A 10 18.69 -0.89 3.78
CA PHE A 10 17.46 -1.46 3.27
C PHE A 10 16.70 -0.47 2.37
N HIS A 11 17.24 -0.21 1.18
CA HIS A 11 16.64 0.60 0.13
C HIS A 11 15.75 -0.25 -0.80
N LEU A 12 15.26 0.37 -1.88
CA LEU A 12 14.45 -0.32 -2.90
C LEU A 12 15.26 -1.36 -3.69
N LYS A 13 16.51 -1.03 -4.03
CA LYS A 13 17.41 -1.94 -4.76
C LYS A 13 17.65 -3.25 -4.01
N ASP A 14 17.70 -3.18 -2.68
CA ASP A 14 17.91 -4.33 -1.79
C ASP A 14 16.66 -5.23 -1.72
N GLN A 15 15.55 -4.80 -2.33
CA GLN A 15 14.29 -5.53 -2.49
C GLN A 15 13.99 -5.88 -3.96
N GLY A 16 14.99 -5.78 -4.84
CA GLY A 16 14.85 -6.06 -6.27
C GLY A 16 14.19 -4.95 -7.09
N ILE A 17 13.87 -3.80 -6.48
CA ILE A 17 13.28 -2.65 -7.18
C ILE A 17 14.43 -1.71 -7.59
N THR A 18 14.82 -1.78 -8.85
CA THR A 18 16.03 -1.13 -9.40
C THR A 18 15.70 -0.22 -10.58
N ASP A 19 16.69 0.55 -11.03
CA ASP A 19 16.63 1.37 -12.25
C ASP A 19 15.51 2.42 -12.30
N LEU A 20 15.02 2.87 -11.14
CA LEU A 20 14.09 3.99 -11.04
C LEU A 20 14.78 5.32 -11.39
N GLY A 21 14.00 6.33 -11.80
CA GLY A 21 14.45 7.69 -12.04
C GLY A 21 14.80 8.42 -10.73
N HIS A 22 13.95 9.35 -10.31
CA HIS A 22 14.03 10.01 -9.01
C HIS A 22 13.20 9.27 -7.96
N VAL A 23 13.81 8.97 -6.81
CA VAL A 23 13.11 8.31 -5.70
C VAL A 23 13.09 9.23 -4.48
N ALA A 24 11.89 9.53 -4.00
CA ALA A 24 11.63 10.42 -2.88
C ALA A 24 11.23 9.64 -1.61
N TYR A 25 12.17 9.38 -0.71
CA TYR A 25 11.96 8.63 0.52
C TYR A 25 11.44 9.49 1.68
N ASN A 26 10.33 9.07 2.29
CA ASN A 26 9.78 9.61 3.53
C ASN A 26 9.69 11.15 3.54
N LEU A 27 9.30 11.72 2.39
CA LEU A 27 9.05 13.16 2.29
C LEU A 27 7.94 13.56 3.26
N LYS A 28 8.11 14.74 3.86
CA LYS A 28 7.10 15.35 4.70
C LYS A 28 5.97 15.91 3.82
N MET A 29 4.82 16.12 4.47
CA MET A 29 3.59 16.63 3.88
C MET A 29 3.81 17.82 2.91
N PRO A 30 4.55 18.89 3.27
CA PRO A 30 4.77 20.01 2.35
C PRO A 30 5.50 19.62 1.05
N GLY A 31 6.46 18.68 1.13
CA GLY A 31 7.18 18.19 -0.04
C GLY A 31 6.31 17.33 -0.95
N LEU A 32 5.46 16.47 -0.36
CA LEU A 32 4.52 15.66 -1.13
C LEU A 32 3.46 16.52 -1.84
N ILE A 33 2.93 17.55 -1.16
CA ILE A 33 2.00 18.50 -1.80
C ILE A 33 2.70 19.23 -2.95
N HIS A 34 3.90 19.76 -2.70
CA HIS A 34 4.66 20.47 -3.72
C HIS A 34 4.90 19.59 -4.96
N ASP A 35 5.33 18.35 -4.75
CA ASP A 35 5.60 17.42 -5.84
C ASP A 35 4.32 17.03 -6.59
N ALA A 36 3.20 16.78 -5.89
CA ALA A 36 1.91 16.50 -6.51
C ALA A 36 1.39 17.67 -7.38
N MET A 37 1.55 18.91 -6.91
CA MET A 37 1.17 20.10 -7.69
C MET A 37 2.08 20.28 -8.92
N ARG A 38 3.39 20.04 -8.76
CA ARG A 38 4.36 20.15 -9.85
C ARG A 38 4.13 19.11 -10.95
N ALA A 39 3.65 17.92 -10.57
CA ALA A 39 3.32 16.83 -11.48
C ALA A 39 1.89 16.92 -12.06
N ASP A 40 1.15 18.01 -11.79
CA ASP A 40 -0.25 18.21 -12.20
C ASP A 40 -1.20 17.09 -11.70
N GLU A 41 -0.86 16.46 -10.58
CA GLU A 41 -1.67 15.42 -9.96
C GLU A 41 -2.75 16.00 -9.05
N ALA A 42 -2.56 17.24 -8.60
CA ALA A 42 -3.38 17.88 -7.58
C ALA A 42 -3.51 19.39 -7.81
N HIS A 43 -4.57 19.97 -7.25
CA HIS A 43 -4.77 21.42 -7.21
C HIS A 43 -5.18 21.89 -5.81
N MET A 44 -4.89 23.15 -5.50
CA MET A 44 -5.25 23.74 -4.21
C MET A 44 -6.73 24.15 -4.18
N GLY A 45 -7.47 23.56 -3.26
CA GLY A 45 -8.82 23.96 -2.88
C GLY A 45 -8.85 25.09 -1.85
N LYS A 46 -10.07 25.56 -1.56
CA LYS A 46 -10.29 26.57 -0.52
C LYS A 46 -9.81 26.04 0.85
N GLY A 47 -9.14 26.90 1.61
CA GLY A 47 -8.66 26.57 2.96
C GLY A 47 -7.41 25.70 3.02
N GLY A 48 -6.71 25.49 1.90
CA GLY A 48 -5.48 24.69 1.88
C GLY A 48 -5.67 23.20 1.63
N THR A 49 -6.89 22.78 1.28
CA THR A 49 -7.21 21.38 0.92
C THR A 49 -6.55 21.02 -0.40
N VAL A 50 -5.96 19.83 -0.48
CA VAL A 50 -5.43 19.26 -1.73
C VAL A 50 -6.55 18.49 -2.41
N LEU A 51 -6.86 18.86 -3.65
CA LEU A 51 -7.90 18.25 -4.46
C LEU A 51 -7.25 17.42 -5.58
N VAL A 52 -7.73 16.19 -5.77
CA VAL A 52 -7.19 15.22 -6.73
C VAL A 52 -8.33 14.54 -7.50
N SER A 53 -8.00 13.94 -8.64
CA SER A 53 -8.89 13.03 -9.38
C SER A 53 -8.37 11.61 -9.26
N THR A 54 -9.26 10.61 -9.27
CA THR A 54 -8.91 9.18 -9.30
C THR A 54 -9.18 8.54 -10.67
N GLY A 55 -9.37 9.39 -11.69
CA GLY A 55 -9.65 8.97 -13.05
C GLY A 55 -10.90 8.09 -13.16
N LYS A 56 -10.78 6.98 -13.89
CA LYS A 56 -11.87 6.03 -14.19
C LYS A 56 -12.43 5.34 -12.94
N HIS A 57 -11.59 5.10 -11.92
CA HIS A 57 -11.97 4.33 -10.73
C HIS A 57 -12.26 5.28 -9.57
N THR A 58 -13.54 5.50 -9.25
CA THR A 58 -13.98 6.33 -8.12
C THR A 58 -14.27 5.52 -6.85
N GLY A 59 -14.00 4.22 -6.88
CA GLY A 59 -14.22 3.28 -5.79
C GLY A 59 -13.34 2.04 -5.94
N ARG A 60 -13.53 1.09 -5.02
CA ARG A 60 -12.80 -0.18 -5.04
C ARG A 60 -13.10 -1.00 -6.29
N SER A 61 -12.18 -1.88 -6.65
CA SER A 61 -12.35 -2.91 -7.67
C SER A 61 -12.26 -4.33 -7.05
N PRO A 62 -13.27 -4.79 -6.27
CA PRO A 62 -13.18 -6.05 -5.53
C PRO A 62 -12.90 -7.28 -6.42
N LYS A 63 -13.44 -7.28 -7.65
CA LYS A 63 -13.25 -8.37 -8.62
C LYS A 63 -11.86 -8.40 -9.26
N ASP A 64 -11.05 -7.36 -9.04
CA ASP A 64 -9.67 -7.26 -9.54
C ASP A 64 -8.64 -7.51 -8.44
N LYS A 65 -9.10 -7.93 -7.24
CA LYS A 65 -8.24 -8.31 -6.12
C LYS A 65 -7.96 -9.81 -6.15
N PHE A 66 -6.70 -10.17 -5.98
CA PHE A 66 -6.20 -11.54 -6.01
C PHE A 66 -5.26 -11.81 -4.83
N VAL A 67 -5.27 -13.06 -4.36
CA VAL A 67 -4.27 -13.60 -3.42
C VAL A 67 -3.51 -14.70 -4.13
N VAL A 68 -2.18 -14.64 -4.08
CA VAL A 68 -1.34 -15.67 -4.70
C VAL A 68 -1.49 -16.97 -3.91
N ARG A 69 -1.80 -18.04 -4.63
CA ARG A 69 -2.04 -19.37 -4.07
C ARG A 69 -0.72 -20.12 -3.95
N THR A 70 -0.03 -19.93 -2.84
CA THR A 70 1.20 -20.68 -2.52
C THR A 70 0.93 -21.75 -1.45
N PRO A 71 1.77 -22.79 -1.33
CA PRO A 71 1.57 -23.86 -0.35
C PRO A 71 1.43 -23.34 1.09
N GLY A 72 2.10 -22.24 1.45
CA GLY A 72 2.07 -21.68 2.80
C GLY A 72 0.76 -20.97 3.20
N VAL A 73 -0.11 -20.67 2.23
CA VAL A 73 -1.40 -19.99 2.48
C VAL A 73 -2.61 -20.79 1.99
N GLU A 74 -2.38 -21.97 1.41
CA GLU A 74 -3.40 -22.82 0.80
C GLU A 74 -4.55 -23.13 1.79
N ASP A 75 -4.20 -23.51 3.02
CA ASP A 75 -5.18 -23.95 4.01
C ASP A 75 -5.69 -22.82 4.93
N THR A 76 -5.13 -21.61 4.82
CA THR A 76 -5.45 -20.48 5.70
C THR A 76 -6.32 -19.41 5.04
N ILE A 77 -6.33 -19.35 3.71
CA ILE A 77 -7.12 -18.37 2.95
C ILE A 77 -8.54 -18.91 2.70
N TRP A 78 -9.54 -18.05 2.92
CA TRP A 78 -10.91 -18.32 2.49
C TRP A 78 -11.07 -18.05 0.98
N TRP A 79 -10.81 -19.08 0.17
CA TRP A 79 -10.77 -18.99 -1.29
C TRP A 79 -12.12 -18.72 -1.96
N GLU A 80 -13.25 -19.04 -1.33
CA GLU A 80 -14.57 -18.73 -1.91
C GLU A 80 -14.82 -17.21 -2.00
N ASN A 81 -14.10 -16.42 -1.20
CA ASN A 81 -14.23 -14.96 -1.16
C ASN A 81 -12.97 -14.23 -1.64
N ASN A 82 -11.86 -14.93 -1.87
CA ASN A 82 -10.61 -14.36 -2.34
C ASN A 82 -10.18 -15.04 -3.64
N SER A 83 -10.15 -14.29 -4.75
CA SER A 83 -9.74 -14.83 -6.04
C SER A 83 -8.30 -15.33 -6.00
N PRO A 84 -8.02 -16.60 -6.36
CA PRO A 84 -6.66 -17.11 -6.42
C PRO A 84 -5.91 -16.55 -7.63
N MET A 85 -4.59 -16.42 -7.50
CA MET A 85 -3.66 -16.17 -8.60
C MET A 85 -2.52 -17.18 -8.52
N GLU A 86 -2.14 -17.75 -9.65
CA GLU A 86 -1.02 -18.70 -9.72
C GLU A 86 0.31 -17.99 -9.41
N PRO A 87 1.24 -18.62 -8.67
CA PRO A 87 2.56 -18.05 -8.37
C PRO A 87 3.31 -17.57 -9.61
N GLU A 88 3.34 -18.35 -10.68
CA GLU A 88 4.03 -17.98 -11.91
C GLU A 88 3.35 -16.81 -12.64
N ALA A 89 2.04 -16.65 -12.47
CA ALA A 89 1.30 -15.51 -13.01
C ALA A 89 1.65 -14.22 -12.25
N PHE A 90 1.76 -14.30 -10.93
CA PHE A 90 2.28 -13.21 -10.11
C PHE A 90 3.72 -12.86 -10.47
N ASP A 91 4.58 -13.85 -10.72
CA ASP A 91 5.98 -13.61 -11.10
C ASP A 91 6.10 -12.85 -12.43
N ARG A 92 5.27 -13.21 -13.42
CA ARG A 92 5.19 -12.46 -14.69
C ARG A 92 4.65 -11.04 -14.49
N LEU A 93 3.64 -10.88 -13.63
CA LEU A 93 3.08 -9.58 -13.28
C LEU A 93 4.13 -8.69 -12.58
N GLU A 94 4.84 -9.24 -11.60
CA GLU A 94 5.90 -8.56 -10.87
C GLU A 94 7.02 -8.14 -11.81
N ALA A 95 7.51 -9.05 -12.67
CA ALA A 95 8.56 -8.75 -13.63
C ALA A 95 8.16 -7.63 -14.60
N ASP A 96 6.96 -7.68 -15.17
CA ASP A 96 6.49 -6.64 -16.10
C ASP A 96 6.25 -5.31 -15.39
N MET A 97 5.74 -5.31 -14.16
CA MET A 97 5.58 -4.09 -13.38
C MET A 97 6.94 -3.49 -13.03
N LEU A 98 7.91 -4.31 -12.60
CA LEU A 98 9.27 -3.85 -12.32
C LEU A 98 9.98 -3.31 -13.56
N GLU A 99 9.70 -3.85 -14.75
CA GLU A 99 10.17 -3.27 -16.01
C GLU A 99 9.49 -1.93 -16.32
N HIS A 100 8.16 -1.85 -16.15
CA HIS A 100 7.39 -0.63 -16.43
C HIS A 100 7.80 0.57 -15.57
N ILE A 101 8.21 0.34 -14.32
CA ILE A 101 8.61 1.42 -13.41
C ILE A 101 10.02 1.95 -13.67
N LYS A 102 10.84 1.27 -14.50
CA LYS A 102 12.20 1.73 -14.81
C LYS A 102 12.20 3.12 -15.43
N GLY A 103 13.16 3.94 -15.02
CA GLY A 103 13.33 5.33 -15.46
C GLY A 103 12.28 6.31 -14.93
N ARG A 104 11.24 5.84 -14.21
CA ARG A 104 10.16 6.69 -13.68
C ARG A 104 10.44 7.13 -12.25
N ASP A 105 9.79 8.23 -11.87
CA ASP A 105 9.90 8.79 -10.53
C ASP A 105 8.91 8.13 -9.57
N PHE A 106 9.34 7.90 -8.33
CA PHE A 106 8.55 7.21 -7.30
C PHE A 106 8.70 7.87 -5.93
N TRP A 107 7.63 7.82 -5.14
CA TRP A 107 7.59 8.29 -3.76
C TRP A 107 7.45 7.10 -2.81
N VAL A 108 8.27 7.08 -1.77
CA VAL A 108 8.33 5.99 -0.80
C VAL A 108 7.92 6.51 0.57
N GLN A 109 7.05 5.78 1.26
CA GLN A 109 6.69 6.02 2.65
C GLN A 109 6.82 4.74 3.47
N ASP A 110 7.66 4.78 4.50
CA ASP A 110 7.81 3.76 5.52
C ASP A 110 6.88 4.11 6.70
N LEU A 111 5.91 3.24 6.96
CA LEU A 111 4.76 3.50 7.82
C LEU A 111 4.42 2.26 8.67
N TYR A 112 3.67 2.47 9.75
CA TYR A 112 3.15 1.39 10.59
C TYR A 112 1.65 1.16 10.35
N GLY A 113 1.30 -0.10 10.04
CA GLY A 113 -0.07 -0.61 10.10
C GLY A 113 -0.36 -1.11 11.51
N GLY A 114 -1.13 -0.34 12.29
CA GLY A 114 -1.38 -0.64 13.71
C GLY A 114 -0.67 0.34 14.64
N ALA A 115 -1.27 0.59 15.81
CA ALA A 115 -0.77 1.58 16.77
C ALA A 115 0.09 0.97 17.89
N ASP A 116 -0.18 -0.29 18.26
CA ASP A 116 0.54 -1.00 19.29
C ASP A 116 1.86 -1.56 18.74
N PRO A 117 3.03 -1.21 19.30
CA PRO A 117 4.33 -1.73 18.86
C PRO A 117 4.45 -3.26 18.87
N ALA A 118 3.69 -3.96 19.71
CA ALA A 118 3.73 -5.43 19.77
C ALA A 118 3.05 -6.10 18.56
N TYR A 119 2.12 -5.39 17.90
CA TYR A 119 1.27 -5.94 16.84
C TYR A 119 1.32 -5.14 15.53
N ARG A 120 2.10 -4.05 15.48
CA ARG A 120 2.19 -3.19 14.30
C ARG A 120 2.92 -3.92 13.17
N LEU A 121 2.49 -3.67 11.94
CA LEU A 121 3.13 -4.12 10.72
C LEU A 121 3.96 -2.99 10.13
N ASN A 122 5.24 -3.22 9.86
CA ASN A 122 6.08 -2.29 9.11
C ASN A 122 5.77 -2.40 7.61
N VAL A 123 5.21 -1.35 7.01
CA VAL A 123 4.84 -1.31 5.60
C VAL A 123 5.66 -0.26 4.86
N ARG A 124 6.29 -0.66 3.76
CA ARG A 124 6.84 0.26 2.76
C ARG A 124 5.85 0.43 1.62
N MET A 125 5.35 1.64 1.44
CA MET A 125 4.52 2.01 0.30
C MET A 125 5.38 2.69 -0.76
N VAL A 126 5.36 2.17 -1.99
CA VAL A 126 6.09 2.68 -3.16
C VAL A 126 5.06 3.11 -4.18
N THR A 127 4.92 4.42 -4.43
CA THR A 127 3.85 4.97 -5.27
C THR A 127 4.39 5.76 -6.44
N GLU A 128 3.80 5.57 -7.61
CA GLU A 128 4.09 6.36 -8.82
C GLU A 128 3.61 7.80 -8.68
N LEU A 129 2.54 8.06 -7.92
CA LEU A 129 1.99 9.40 -7.74
C LEU A 129 2.38 9.97 -6.37
N ALA A 130 2.78 11.23 -6.31
CA ALA A 130 3.12 11.93 -5.07
C ALA A 130 1.90 12.04 -4.13
N TRP A 131 0.70 12.26 -4.69
CA TRP A 131 -0.52 12.34 -3.87
C TRP A 131 -0.94 11.00 -3.28
N HIS A 132 -0.57 9.85 -3.88
CA HIS A 132 -0.77 8.53 -3.27
C HIS A 132 0.12 8.34 -2.04
N ALA A 133 1.38 8.78 -2.10
CA ALA A 133 2.27 8.83 -0.95
C ALA A 133 1.73 9.77 0.15
N LEU A 134 1.15 10.91 -0.23
CA LEU A 134 0.48 11.81 0.69
C LEU A 134 -0.72 11.14 1.38
N PHE A 135 -1.58 10.48 0.60
CA PHE A 135 -2.76 9.78 1.09
C PHE A 135 -2.37 8.73 2.14
N ILE A 136 -1.44 7.83 1.82
CA ILE A 136 -1.10 6.73 2.75
C ILE A 136 -0.45 7.27 4.02
N ARG A 137 0.31 8.37 3.93
CA ARG A 137 0.92 9.05 5.08
C ARG A 137 -0.14 9.62 6.04
N HIS A 138 -1.32 9.97 5.56
CA HIS A 138 -2.45 10.36 6.39
C HIS A 138 -3.18 9.15 6.99
N MET A 139 -3.21 8.02 6.29
CA MET A 139 -3.96 6.84 6.70
C MET A 139 -3.25 5.96 7.72
N LEU A 140 -1.92 5.85 7.64
CA LEU A 140 -1.12 4.97 8.51
C LEU A 140 -0.35 5.76 9.57
N ARG A 141 0.15 5.04 10.57
CA ARG A 141 0.95 5.63 11.65
C ARG A 141 2.36 5.93 11.12
N ARG A 142 2.87 7.11 11.47
CA ARG A 142 4.18 7.58 11.02
C ARG A 142 5.23 7.22 12.07
N PRO A 143 6.32 6.54 11.70
CA PRO A 143 7.46 6.38 12.58
C PRO A 143 8.03 7.74 13.01
N PRO A 144 8.60 7.84 14.22
CA PRO A 144 9.58 8.87 14.54
C PRO A 144 10.66 8.93 13.46
N ARG A 145 11.22 10.12 13.21
CA ARG A 145 12.12 10.29 12.05
C ARG A 145 13.38 9.45 12.19
N GLU A 146 13.87 9.28 13.40
CA GLU A 146 15.05 8.51 13.78
C GLU A 146 14.88 7.01 13.56
N GLU A 147 13.68 6.46 13.83
CA GLU A 147 13.36 5.05 13.56
C GLU A 147 13.43 4.69 12.06
N LEU A 148 13.42 5.68 11.16
CA LEU A 148 13.55 5.45 9.72
C LEU A 148 14.94 4.94 9.31
N ASP A 149 15.98 5.17 10.12
CA ASP A 149 17.34 4.71 9.80
C ASP A 149 17.49 3.20 9.97
N ASP A 150 16.67 2.60 10.82
CA ASP A 150 16.67 1.15 11.09
C ASP A 150 15.39 0.47 10.58
N PHE A 151 14.51 1.21 9.88
CA PHE A 151 13.24 0.68 9.40
C PHE A 151 13.45 -0.45 8.39
N VAL A 152 12.93 -1.64 8.71
CA VAL A 152 12.85 -2.78 7.79
C VAL A 152 11.37 -3.07 7.55
N ALA A 153 10.97 -2.99 6.29
CA ALA A 153 9.60 -3.28 5.89
C ALA A 153 9.36 -4.79 5.98
N GLU A 154 8.27 -5.17 6.65
CA GLU A 154 7.78 -6.54 6.62
C GLU A 154 6.99 -6.80 5.35
N PHE A 155 6.26 -5.80 4.84
CA PHE A 155 5.58 -5.87 3.55
C PHE A 155 5.90 -4.64 2.70
N THR A 156 6.04 -4.86 1.40
CA THR A 156 6.21 -3.79 0.41
C THR A 156 5.05 -3.76 -0.56
N VAL A 157 4.36 -2.62 -0.62
CA VAL A 157 3.28 -2.35 -1.55
C VAL A 157 3.82 -1.48 -2.68
N ILE A 158 3.69 -1.93 -3.93
CA ILE A 158 4.03 -1.18 -5.13
C ILE A 158 2.72 -0.77 -5.81
N ASN A 159 2.48 0.53 -5.92
CA ASN A 159 1.33 1.07 -6.63
C ASN A 159 1.79 1.91 -7.83
N SER A 160 1.51 1.40 -9.03
CA SER A 160 1.71 2.10 -10.30
C SER A 160 0.39 2.11 -11.09
N PRO A 161 -0.48 3.12 -10.89
CA PRO A 161 -1.76 3.22 -11.60
C PRO A 161 -1.63 3.27 -13.12
N SER A 162 -0.48 3.73 -13.65
CA SER A 162 -0.24 3.76 -15.09
C SER A 162 0.10 2.39 -15.68
N PHE A 163 0.54 1.43 -14.86
CA PHE A 163 0.71 0.05 -15.30
C PHE A 163 -0.65 -0.59 -15.59
N LYS A 164 -0.80 -1.18 -16.78
CA LYS A 164 -2.00 -1.94 -17.17
C LYS A 164 -1.62 -3.41 -17.28
N ALA A 165 -2.29 -4.26 -16.51
CA ALA A 165 -2.09 -5.69 -16.59
C ALA A 165 -2.61 -6.24 -17.92
N ASP A 166 -1.97 -7.31 -18.41
CA ASP A 166 -2.48 -8.15 -19.49
C ASP A 166 -3.21 -9.34 -18.85
N PRO A 167 -4.56 -9.41 -18.92
CA PRO A 167 -5.35 -10.48 -18.31
C PRO A 167 -4.89 -11.89 -18.69
N LYS A 168 -4.50 -12.09 -19.96
CA LYS A 168 -4.11 -13.40 -20.46
C LYS A 168 -2.72 -13.78 -19.96
N LYS A 169 -1.79 -12.83 -19.97
CA LYS A 169 -0.39 -13.07 -19.52
C LYS A 169 -0.30 -13.20 -18.00
N HIS A 170 -0.97 -12.31 -17.27
CA HIS A 170 -0.86 -12.16 -15.82
C HIS A 170 -1.90 -12.96 -15.04
N GLY A 171 -2.79 -13.70 -15.71
CA GLY A 171 -3.79 -14.53 -15.04
C GLY A 171 -4.77 -13.72 -14.17
N CYS A 172 -5.09 -12.50 -14.59
CA CYS A 172 -6.01 -11.60 -13.89
C CYS A 172 -7.26 -11.33 -14.74
N ARG A 173 -8.24 -10.61 -14.15
CA ARG A 173 -9.55 -10.37 -14.78
C ARG A 173 -9.55 -9.24 -15.79
N SER A 174 -8.80 -8.17 -15.51
CA SER A 174 -8.81 -6.94 -16.29
C SER A 174 -7.44 -6.25 -16.28
N GLU A 175 -7.35 -5.09 -16.93
CA GLU A 175 -6.16 -4.22 -16.90
C GLU A 175 -5.85 -3.68 -15.49
N THR A 176 -6.82 -3.73 -14.58
CA THR A 176 -6.68 -3.38 -13.17
C THR A 176 -6.37 -4.64 -12.37
N VAL A 177 -5.40 -4.56 -11.46
CA VAL A 177 -4.99 -5.69 -10.63
C VAL A 177 -4.53 -5.22 -9.25
N ILE A 178 -4.97 -5.94 -8.22
CA ILE A 178 -4.51 -5.81 -6.84
C ILE A 178 -4.11 -7.21 -6.38
N ALA A 179 -2.83 -7.56 -6.51
CA ALA A 179 -2.33 -8.90 -6.21
C ALA A 179 -1.52 -8.90 -4.91
N ILE A 180 -1.84 -9.82 -4.00
CA ILE A 180 -1.17 -9.97 -2.70
C ILE A 180 -0.44 -11.31 -2.66
N ASN A 181 0.87 -11.27 -2.43
CA ASN A 181 1.69 -12.46 -2.21
C ASN A 181 2.25 -12.42 -0.79
N PHE A 182 1.73 -13.29 0.09
CA PHE A 182 2.15 -13.34 1.49
C PHE A 182 3.55 -13.94 1.66
N GLU A 183 3.94 -14.90 0.83
CA GLU A 183 5.26 -15.56 0.90
C GLU A 183 6.38 -14.61 0.46
N LYS A 184 6.17 -13.89 -0.65
CA LYS A 184 7.08 -12.82 -1.12
C LYS A 184 6.96 -11.52 -0.31
N LYS A 185 5.98 -11.43 0.60
CA LYS A 185 5.61 -10.22 1.34
C LYS A 185 5.43 -8.97 0.46
N ARG A 186 4.75 -9.14 -0.67
CA ARG A 186 4.58 -8.11 -1.71
C ARG A 186 3.11 -7.89 -2.02
N VAL A 187 2.73 -6.64 -2.26
CA VAL A 187 1.45 -6.27 -2.88
C VAL A 187 1.72 -5.46 -4.14
N LEU A 188 1.07 -5.81 -5.25
CA LEU A 188 1.15 -5.10 -6.52
C LEU A 188 -0.21 -4.50 -6.86
N ILE A 189 -0.24 -3.19 -7.13
CA ILE A 189 -1.44 -2.44 -7.49
C ILE A 189 -1.17 -1.76 -8.84
N GLY A 190 -2.00 -2.09 -9.83
CA GLY A 190 -1.94 -1.54 -11.18
C GLY A 190 -3.31 -1.17 -11.71
N GLY A 191 -3.35 -0.22 -12.64
CA GLY A 191 -4.53 0.11 -13.42
C GLY A 191 -5.57 0.99 -12.73
N THR A 192 -5.39 1.33 -11.44
CA THR A 192 -6.33 2.13 -10.66
C THR A 192 -5.66 3.24 -9.85
N GLU A 193 -6.17 4.45 -9.96
CA GLU A 193 -5.74 5.60 -9.14
C GLU A 193 -6.52 5.71 -7.82
N TYR A 194 -7.50 4.82 -7.57
CA TYR A 194 -8.29 4.85 -6.34
C TYR A 194 -7.42 4.50 -5.12
N ALA A 195 -7.00 5.53 -4.38
CA ALA A 195 -6.07 5.37 -3.25
C ALA A 195 -6.62 4.52 -2.09
N GLY A 196 -7.93 4.26 -2.05
CA GLY A 196 -8.53 3.34 -1.10
C GLY A 196 -7.97 1.92 -1.21
N GLU A 197 -7.45 1.50 -2.38
CA GLU A 197 -6.76 0.21 -2.52
C GLU A 197 -5.46 0.15 -1.69
N ASN A 198 -4.72 1.26 -1.56
CA ASN A 198 -3.53 1.33 -0.71
C ASN A 198 -3.86 1.04 0.76
N LYS A 199 -4.91 1.70 1.28
CA LYS A 199 -5.39 1.48 2.65
C LYS A 199 -5.90 0.05 2.83
N LYS A 200 -6.70 -0.45 1.88
CA LYS A 200 -7.35 -1.75 1.98
C LYS A 200 -6.38 -2.91 1.77
N ALA A 201 -5.29 -2.73 1.03
CA ALA A 201 -4.18 -3.67 0.98
C ALA A 201 -3.60 -3.89 2.39
N VAL A 202 -3.18 -2.81 3.07
CA VAL A 202 -2.63 -2.91 4.44
C VAL A 202 -3.66 -3.48 5.42
N PHE A 203 -4.92 -3.06 5.31
CA PHE A 203 -5.98 -3.64 6.15
C PHE A 203 -6.16 -5.14 5.88
N THR A 204 -6.05 -5.60 4.63
CA THR A 204 -6.10 -7.03 4.30
C THR A 204 -4.96 -7.79 4.96
N LEU A 205 -3.74 -7.25 4.91
CA LEU A 205 -2.59 -7.86 5.58
C LEU A 205 -2.83 -8.01 7.08
N LEU A 206 -3.33 -6.96 7.74
CA LEU A 206 -3.66 -7.02 9.17
C LEU A 206 -4.79 -8.02 9.48
N ASN A 207 -5.78 -8.15 8.60
CA ASN A 207 -6.84 -9.15 8.79
C ASN A 207 -6.33 -10.59 8.71
N TYR A 208 -5.24 -10.82 7.99
CA TYR A 208 -4.62 -12.14 7.88
C TYR A 208 -3.62 -12.40 9.01
N LEU A 209 -2.75 -11.44 9.32
CA LEU A 209 -1.62 -11.62 10.23
C LEU A 209 -1.97 -11.52 11.72
N LEU A 210 -2.95 -10.69 12.10
CA LEU A 210 -3.30 -10.48 13.51
C LEU A 210 -3.99 -11.69 14.18
N PRO A 211 -4.89 -12.43 13.50
CA PRO A 211 -5.50 -13.63 14.08
C PRO A 211 -4.47 -14.68 14.53
N GLU A 212 -3.37 -14.86 13.81
CA GLU A 212 -2.29 -15.79 14.20
C GLU A 212 -1.61 -15.39 15.52
N GLN A 213 -1.73 -14.11 15.91
CA GLN A 213 -1.22 -13.56 17.16
C GLN A 213 -2.30 -13.48 18.26
N GLY A 214 -3.48 -14.07 18.03
CA GLY A 214 -4.60 -14.03 18.96
C GLY A 214 -5.30 -12.67 19.03
N VAL A 215 -5.07 -11.77 18.06
CA VAL A 215 -5.68 -10.44 17.99
C VAL A 215 -6.79 -10.44 16.97
N MET A 216 -7.99 -10.00 17.37
CA MET A 216 -9.15 -9.90 16.47
C MET A 216 -9.11 -8.61 15.64
N PRO A 217 -8.86 -8.68 14.31
CA PRO A 217 -8.97 -7.51 13.45
C PRO A 217 -10.44 -7.15 13.25
N MET A 218 -10.76 -5.85 13.29
CA MET A 218 -12.14 -5.36 13.17
C MET A 218 -12.25 -4.25 12.12
N HIS A 219 -13.28 -4.34 11.28
CA HIS A 219 -13.69 -3.23 10.41
C HIS A 219 -14.77 -2.39 11.11
N CYS A 220 -14.34 -1.52 12.01
CA CYS A 220 -15.21 -0.72 12.84
C CYS A 220 -14.60 0.67 13.07
N SER A 221 -15.40 1.57 13.64
CA SER A 221 -14.85 2.72 14.38
C SER A 221 -14.87 2.41 15.87
N ALA A 222 -14.10 3.18 16.65
CA ALA A 222 -14.08 3.07 18.10
C ALA A 222 -13.89 4.46 18.73
N ASN A 223 -14.48 4.67 19.90
CA ASN A 223 -14.26 5.84 20.74
C ASN A 223 -14.32 5.44 22.22
N HIS A 224 -13.95 6.37 23.10
CA HIS A 224 -14.09 6.21 24.55
C HIS A 224 -14.58 7.52 25.16
N ALA A 225 -15.18 7.46 26.35
CA ALA A 225 -15.65 8.65 27.05
C ALA A 225 -14.48 9.57 27.44
N PRO A 226 -14.68 10.91 27.44
CA PRO A 226 -13.68 11.84 27.96
C PRO A 226 -13.25 11.45 29.37
N HIS A 227 -11.94 11.42 29.61
CA HIS A 227 -11.34 11.05 30.90
C HIS A 227 -11.62 9.62 31.39
N ASN A 228 -12.20 8.75 30.55
CA ASN A 228 -12.41 7.34 30.88
C ASN A 228 -12.02 6.43 29.69
N PRO A 229 -10.71 6.11 29.55
CA PRO A 229 -10.21 5.33 28.42
C PRO A 229 -10.61 3.84 28.45
N VAL A 230 -11.07 3.32 29.60
CA VAL A 230 -11.49 1.91 29.70
C VAL A 230 -12.93 1.69 29.22
N ASP A 231 -13.74 2.76 29.17
CA ASP A 231 -15.11 2.73 28.66
C ASP A 231 -15.10 2.96 27.14
N THR A 232 -14.76 1.90 26.41
CA THR A 232 -14.62 1.90 24.95
C THR A 232 -15.89 1.35 24.28
N ALA A 233 -16.36 2.03 23.24
CA ALA A 233 -17.42 1.56 22.36
C ALA A 233 -16.88 1.25 20.95
N ILE A 234 -17.40 0.18 20.34
CA ILE A 234 -17.06 -0.27 19.00
C ILE A 234 -18.29 -0.24 18.11
N PHE A 235 -18.17 0.34 16.92
CA PHE A 235 -19.28 0.54 15.99
C PHE A 235 -18.98 -0.14 14.66
N PHE A 236 -19.70 -1.22 14.35
CA PHE A 236 -19.64 -1.91 13.06
C PHE A 236 -20.64 -1.30 12.08
N GLY A 237 -20.24 -1.19 10.82
CA GLY A 237 -21.09 -0.70 9.74
C GLY A 237 -20.39 -0.86 8.38
N LEU A 238 -21.19 -1.10 7.34
CA LEU A 238 -20.70 -1.01 5.97
C LEU A 238 -20.68 0.48 5.56
N SER A 239 -19.74 0.83 4.67
CA SER A 239 -19.64 2.15 4.05
C SER A 239 -20.76 2.40 3.06
#